data_AF-M3ITN9-F1
#
_entry.id   AF-M3ITN9-F1
#
_cell.length_a   1.000
_cell.length_b   1.000
_cell.length_c   1.000
_cell.angle_alpha   90.00
_cell.angle_beta   90.00
_cell.angle_gamma   90.00
#
_symmetry.space_group_name_H-M   'P 1'
#
loop_
_entity.id
_entity.type
_entity.pdbx_description
1 polymer ?
#
loop_
_entity_poly.entity_id
_entity_poly.type
_entity_poly.pdbx_seq_one_letter_code
_entity_poly.pdbx_strand_id
1 'polypeptide(L)' 'MGALLLSSLFLNPLNSDPTLGNCEVFPTNNIWNTPVDTLPLHPFSESYVRSIGAQKN' A
#
# COMPACT_ATOMS: atom_id res chain seq x y z
N MET A 1 -5.15 35.33 -19.67
CA MET A 1 -4.40 34.77 -18.52
C MET A 1 -5.35 33.87 -17.76
N GLY A 2 -5.38 32.56 -17.80
CA GLY A 2 -4.64 31.48 -18.46
C GLY A 2 -5.42 30.25 -17.99
N ALA A 3 -6.04 29.53 -18.93
CA ALA A 3 -6.65 28.25 -18.61
C ALA A 3 -5.56 27.26 -18.14
N LEU A 4 -5.98 26.14 -17.54
CA LEU A 4 -5.18 25.05 -16.95
C LEU A 4 -4.88 25.34 -15.46
N LEU A 5 -5.33 24.54 -14.49
CA LEU A 5 -5.17 23.09 -14.42
C LEU A 5 -6.34 22.45 -13.65
N LEU A 6 -7.17 21.67 -14.36
CA LEU A 6 -7.83 20.52 -13.77
C LEU A 6 -6.73 19.49 -13.46
N SER A 7 -6.51 19.15 -12.19
CA SER A 7 -5.91 17.88 -11.72
C SER A 7 -5.88 17.85 -10.19
N SER A 8 -7.03 17.69 -9.55
CA SER A 8 -7.05 17.08 -8.20
C SER A 8 -6.95 15.56 -8.37
N LEU A 9 -5.88 15.09 -9.02
CA LEU A 9 -5.58 13.67 -9.13
C LEU A 9 -4.89 13.27 -7.82
N PHE A 10 -5.69 12.73 -6.92
CA PHE A 10 -5.29 11.91 -5.78
C PHE A 10 -4.32 12.59 -4.80
N LEU A 11 -4.87 13.26 -3.77
CA LEU A 11 -4.15 13.34 -2.50
C LEU A 11 -4.04 11.90 -1.97
N ASN A 12 -3.00 11.18 -2.35
CA ASN A 12 -2.59 10.01 -1.60
C ASN A 12 -2.30 10.49 -0.17
N PRO A 13 -2.86 9.86 0.87
CA PRO A 13 -2.44 10.17 2.22
C PRO A 13 -0.92 10.01 2.28
N LEU A 14 -0.25 10.99 2.87
CA LEU A 14 1.17 10.89 3.17
C LEU A 14 1.28 9.77 4.22
N ASN A 15 1.41 8.52 3.77
CA ASN A 15 1.66 7.40 4.64
C ASN A 15 3.01 7.68 5.30
N SER A 16 2.96 8.07 6.57
CA SER A 16 4.17 8.24 7.37
C SER A 16 4.78 6.86 7.58
N ASP A 17 6.04 6.71 7.18
CA ASP A 17 6.78 5.47 7.38
C ASP A 17 6.72 5.03 8.86
N PRO A 18 6.65 3.72 9.13
CA PRO A 18 6.66 3.23 10.50
C PRO A 18 7.91 3.73 11.24
N THR A 19 7.69 4.33 12.40
CA THR A 19 8.76 4.83 13.28
C THR A 19 8.69 4.14 14.64
N LEU A 20 9.87 3.88 15.22
CA LEU A 20 10.03 3.44 16.60
C LEU A 20 10.73 4.56 17.36
N GLY A 21 9.94 5.41 18.02
CA GLY A 21 10.44 6.65 18.57
C GLY A 21 10.91 7.59 17.45
N ASN A 22 12.18 8.01 17.49
CA ASN A 22 12.78 8.89 16.48
C ASN A 22 13.53 8.13 15.37
N CYS A 23 13.44 6.81 15.34
CA CYS A 23 14.11 5.98 14.34
C CYS A 23 13.10 5.48 13.30
N GLU A 24 13.43 5.62 12.02
CA GLU A 24 12.74 4.91 10.95
C GLU A 24 12.99 3.40 11.11
N VAL A 25 11.94 2.58 10.96
CA VAL A 25 12.09 1.11 11.04
C VAL A 25 12.86 0.56 9.84
N PHE A 26 12.64 1.16 8.66
CA PHE A 26 13.35 0.88 7.42
C PHE A 26 13.72 2.19 6.73
N PRO A 27 14.75 2.22 5.85
CA PRO A 27 14.99 3.37 4.98
C PRO A 27 13.73 3.76 4.19
N THR A 28 13.52 5.05 3.94
CA THR A 28 12.31 5.59 3.29
C THR A 28 11.93 4.89 1.97
N ASN A 29 12.90 4.39 1.20
CA ASN A 29 12.66 3.72 -0.09
C ASN A 29 12.50 2.19 0.01
N ASN A 30 12.32 1.64 1.22
CA ASN A 30 12.13 0.22 1.42
C ASN A 30 10.73 -0.22 0.95
N ILE A 31 10.66 -1.36 0.27
CA ILE A 31 9.39 -1.92 -0.21
C ILE A 31 8.39 -2.19 0.93
N TRP A 32 8.87 -2.45 2.15
CA TRP A 32 8.02 -2.63 3.33
C TRP A 32 7.31 -1.35 3.79
N ASN A 33 7.69 -0.18 3.26
CA ASN A 33 6.97 1.09 3.45
C ASN A 33 5.94 1.36 2.33
N THR A 34 5.79 0.46 1.36
CA THR A 34 4.82 0.60 0.26
C THR A 34 3.44 0.07 0.67
N PRO A 35 2.36 0.85 0.55
CA PRO A 35 1.01 0.36 0.81
C PRO A 35 0.65 -0.84 -0.07
N VAL A 36 0.08 -1.89 0.54
CA VAL A 36 -0.24 -3.16 -0.14
C VAL A 36 -1.63 -3.17 -0.80
N ASP A 37 -2.52 -2.28 -0.39
CA ASP A 37 -3.95 -2.24 -0.77
C ASP A 37 -4.20 -1.85 -2.24
N THR A 38 -3.20 -1.25 -2.90
CA THR A 38 -3.28 -0.84 -4.31
C THR A 38 -2.47 -1.75 -5.25
N LEU A 39 -1.77 -2.75 -4.73
CA LEU A 39 -0.94 -3.63 -5.55
C LEU A 39 -1.78 -4.65 -6.33
N PRO A 40 -1.32 -5.09 -7.52
CA PRO A 40 -2.02 -6.14 -8.27
C PRO A 40 -2.13 -7.43 -7.46
N LEU A 41 -3.35 -7.98 -7.39
CA LEU A 41 -3.58 -9.27 -6.77
C LEU A 41 -2.91 -10.38 -7.61
N HIS A 42 -2.17 -11.26 -6.95
CA HIS A 42 -1.57 -12.40 -7.63
C HIS A 42 -2.65 -13.43 -8.02
N PRO A 43 -2.60 -14.06 -9.22
CA PRO A 43 -3.63 -15.00 -9.68
C PRO A 43 -3.90 -16.20 -8.76
N PHE A 44 -2.91 -16.60 -7.95
CA PHE A 44 -3.06 -17.72 -7.00
C PHE A 44 -3.43 -17.31 -5.58
N SER A 45 -3.73 -16.03 -5.32
CA SER A 45 -4.04 -15.55 -3.96
C SER A 45 -5.19 -16.32 -3.31
N GLU A 46 -6.26 -16.59 -4.06
CA GLU A 46 -7.37 -17.41 -3.54
C GLU A 46 -6.96 -18.85 -3.22
N SER A 47 -6.08 -19.45 -4.01
CA SER A 47 -5.57 -20.81 -3.75
C SER A 47 -4.81 -20.88 -2.44
N TYR A 48 -4.00 -19.86 -2.15
CA TYR A 48 -3.29 -19.76 -0.87
C TYR A 48 -4.26 -19.58 0.30
N VAL A 49 -5.24 -18.68 0.19
CA VAL A 49 -6.26 -18.46 1.23
C VAL A 49 -7.06 -19.74 1.51
N ARG A 50 -7.45 -20.48 0.47
CA ARG A 50 -8.10 -21.79 0.62
C ARG A 50 -7.23 -22.81 1.33
N SER A 51 -5.92 -22.84 1.04
CA SER A 51 -4.99 -23.78 1.69
C SER A 51 -4.83 -23.56 3.19
N ILE A 52 -5.01 -22.32 3.67
CA ILE A 52 -4.98 -21.96 5.10
C ILE A 52 -6.23 -22.47 5.84
N GLY A 53 -7.33 -22.73 5.11
CA GLY A 53 -8.60 -23.14 5.72
C GLY A 53 -9.50 -21.98 6.12
N ALA A 54 -9.24 -20.76 5.64
CA ALA A 54 -10.00 -19.55 5.93
C ALA A 54 -11.46 -19.54 5.39
N GLN A 55 -11.93 -20.66 4.83
CA GLN A 55 -13.29 -20.86 4.31
C GLN A 55 -14.03 -21.95 5.10
N LYS A 56 -13.46 -22.50 6.18
CA LYS A 56 -14.15 -23.47 7.03
C LYS A 56 -14.96 -22.74 8.09
N ASN A 57 -16.28 -22.99 8.05
CA ASN A 57 -17.25 -22.57 9.06
C ASN A 57 -17.35 -23.64 10.14
#